data_AF-A0A359HMX9-F1
#
_entry.id   AF-A0A359HMX9-F1
#
_cell.length_a   1.000
_cell.length_b   1.000
_cell.length_c   1.000
_cell.angle_alpha   90.00
_cell.angle_beta   90.00
_cell.angle_gamma   90.00
#
_symmetry.space_group_name_H-M   'P 1'
#
loop_
_entity.id
_entity.type
_entity.pdbx_description
1 polymer ?
#
loop_
_entity_poly.entity_id
_entity_poly.type
_entity_poly.pdbx_seq_one_letter_code
_entity_poly.pdbx_strand_id
1 'polypeptide(L)'
;MQSNLARFKILIFLVAGILVIFAGYVLFADIYPLPRLFEIFDTIIVLGSLMFLLKNYQNLHRHDWIIGIMIGAIVGMGMCFATLFSPYPFFGMINSHLGQAFLRGFFTSLATLSGLAIMRQGGPVQFRAANGEWHQAGKSLLFGFLVGFPLAALNVFALQISEGQPIAWQNPLAALLDALQPAIVEEMIYRFAFLGLLWFVLRGPLPNQATWISGLLALLVHNFAHFSDLLLDAPLIALGMGTAMAVIWGLPLTILALRRDIDSAIAFHWVQDLVRFLAGF
;
A
#
# COMPACT_ATOMS: atom_id res chain seq x y z
N MET A 1 -11.32 20.21 -31.82
CA MET A 1 -11.66 20.01 -30.39
C MET A 1 -11.95 18.53 -30.17
N GLN A 2 -11.03 17.76 -29.58
CA GLN A 2 -11.43 16.47 -29.02
C GLN A 2 -12.47 16.76 -27.93
N SER A 3 -13.61 16.07 -27.96
CA SER A 3 -14.64 16.27 -26.93
C SER A 3 -14.01 16.00 -25.55
N ASN A 4 -14.36 16.80 -24.54
CA ASN A 4 -13.87 16.61 -23.17
C ASN A 4 -14.06 15.17 -22.68
N LEU A 5 -15.10 14.48 -23.17
CA LEU A 5 -15.38 13.08 -22.88
C LEU A 5 -14.26 12.13 -23.34
N ALA A 6 -13.65 12.36 -24.51
CA ALA A 6 -12.55 11.52 -25.02
C ALA A 6 -11.33 11.54 -24.10
N ARG A 7 -11.08 12.68 -23.45
CA ARG A 7 -9.97 12.87 -22.51
C ARG A 7 -10.14 12.05 -21.23
N PHE A 8 -11.37 11.85 -20.76
CA PHE A 8 -11.66 11.12 -19.53
C PHE A 8 -11.94 9.63 -19.74
N LYS A 9 -12.00 9.13 -20.99
CA LYS A 9 -12.32 7.71 -21.27
C LYS A 9 -11.47 6.74 -20.46
N ILE A 10 -10.15 6.93 -20.44
CA ILE A 10 -9.22 6.06 -19.72
C ILE A 10 -9.51 6.09 -18.21
N LEU A 11 -9.74 7.28 -17.64
CA LEU A 11 -10.12 7.40 -16.23
C LEU A 11 -11.44 6.69 -15.93
N ILE A 12 -12.44 6.88 -16.78
CA ILE A 12 -13.75 6.21 -16.63
C ILE A 12 -13.59 4.69 -16.65
N PHE A 13 -12.78 4.14 -17.56
CA PHE A 13 -12.51 2.70 -17.60
C PHE A 13 -11.79 2.21 -16.35
N LEU A 14 -10.81 2.95 -15.83
CA LEU A 14 -10.11 2.59 -14.59
C LEU A 14 -11.06 2.60 -13.39
N VAL A 15 -11.86 3.67 -13.24
CA VAL A 15 -12.85 3.78 -12.16
C VAL A 15 -13.90 2.67 -12.28
N ALA A 16 -14.43 2.43 -13.48
CA ALA A 16 -15.40 1.37 -13.70
C ALA A 16 -14.80 -0.01 -13.39
N GLY A 17 -13.57 -0.29 -13.81
CA GLY A 17 -12.89 -1.55 -13.50
C GLY A 17 -12.70 -1.77 -11.99
N ILE A 18 -12.28 -0.74 -11.26
CA ILE A 18 -12.16 -0.79 -9.79
C ILE A 18 -13.53 -1.05 -9.16
N LEU A 19 -14.56 -0.30 -9.57
CA LEU A 19 -15.91 -0.46 -9.03
C LEU A 19 -16.50 -1.84 -9.34
N VAL A 20 -16.22 -2.42 -10.50
CA VAL A 20 -16.65 -3.78 -10.85
C VAL A 20 -16.01 -4.81 -9.92
N ILE A 21 -14.75 -4.63 -9.51
CA ILE A 21 -14.10 -5.52 -8.54
C ILE A 21 -14.82 -5.43 -7.18
N PHE A 22 -15.03 -4.22 -6.65
CA PHE A 22 -15.71 -4.04 -5.36
C PHE A 22 -17.18 -4.51 -5.40
N ALA A 23 -17.93 -4.13 -6.43
CA ALA A 23 -19.34 -4.52 -6.57
C ALA A 23 -19.46 -6.02 -6.81
N GLY A 24 -18.60 -6.61 -7.65
CA GLY A 24 -18.54 -8.05 -7.88
C GLY A 24 -18.22 -8.80 -6.59
N TYR A 25 -17.28 -8.29 -5.78
CA TYR A 25 -16.96 -8.88 -4.47
C TYR A 25 -18.20 -8.96 -3.58
N VAL A 26 -18.96 -7.88 -3.45
CA VAL A 26 -20.20 -7.87 -2.65
C VAL A 26 -21.28 -8.77 -3.26
N LEU A 27 -21.50 -8.71 -4.57
CA LEU A 27 -22.58 -9.43 -5.25
C LEU A 27 -22.38 -10.95 -5.28
N PHE A 28 -21.14 -11.43 -5.28
CA PHE A 28 -20.83 -12.86 -5.43
C PHE A 28 -20.37 -13.53 -4.13
N ALA A 29 -20.17 -12.78 -3.03
CA ALA A 29 -19.69 -13.32 -1.76
C ALA A 29 -20.64 -14.37 -1.14
N ASP A 30 -21.95 -14.23 -1.33
CA ASP A 30 -22.94 -15.20 -0.83
C ASP A 30 -22.96 -16.51 -1.63
N ILE A 31 -22.37 -16.52 -2.83
CA ILE A 31 -22.45 -17.62 -3.78
C ILE A 31 -21.13 -18.41 -3.82
N TYR A 32 -20.00 -17.70 -3.66
CA TYR A 32 -18.67 -18.28 -3.78
C TYR A 32 -17.77 -17.84 -2.61
N PRO A 33 -16.85 -18.70 -2.13
CA PRO A 33 -15.82 -18.29 -1.19
C PRO A 33 -14.84 -17.36 -1.91
N LEU A 34 -15.09 -16.06 -1.85
CA LEU A 34 -14.26 -15.07 -2.52
C LEU A 34 -13.00 -14.76 -1.71
N PRO A 35 -11.85 -14.61 -2.38
CA PRO A 35 -10.62 -14.15 -1.73
C PRO A 35 -10.76 -12.70 -1.28
N ARG A 36 -10.05 -12.32 -0.21
CA ARG A 36 -10.09 -10.95 0.32
C ARG A 36 -9.69 -9.95 -0.77
N LEU A 37 -10.23 -8.73 -0.68
CA LEU A 37 -9.94 -7.67 -1.65
C LEU A 37 -8.43 -7.38 -1.79
N PHE A 38 -7.67 -7.47 -0.70
CA PHE A 38 -6.21 -7.38 -0.73
C PHE A 38 -5.58 -8.41 -1.65
N GLU A 39 -6.01 -9.67 -1.61
CA GLU A 39 -5.44 -10.74 -2.42
C GLU A 39 -5.69 -10.47 -3.91
N ILE A 40 -6.89 -9.98 -4.24
CA ILE A 40 -7.27 -9.60 -5.61
C ILE A 40 -6.43 -8.42 -6.09
N PHE A 41 -6.42 -7.31 -5.32
CA PHE A 41 -5.72 -6.09 -5.73
C PHE A 41 -4.21 -6.25 -5.74
N ASP A 42 -3.60 -6.86 -4.72
CA ASP A 42 -2.16 -7.11 -4.68
C ASP A 42 -1.72 -7.95 -5.89
N THR A 43 -2.49 -8.98 -6.24
CA THR A 43 -2.21 -9.83 -7.41
C THR A 43 -2.29 -9.02 -8.70
N ILE A 44 -3.36 -8.25 -8.92
CA ILE A 44 -3.53 -7.43 -10.12
C ILE A 44 -2.41 -6.38 -10.23
N ILE A 45 -2.08 -5.71 -9.12
CA ILE A 45 -1.04 -4.70 -9.06
C ILE A 45 0.31 -5.32 -9.38
N VAL A 46 0.68 -6.44 -8.75
CA VAL A 46 1.98 -7.10 -8.96
C VAL A 46 2.09 -7.69 -10.37
N LEU A 47 1.01 -8.23 -10.93
CA LEU A 47 0.99 -8.64 -12.34
C LEU A 47 1.19 -7.43 -13.27
N GLY A 48 0.51 -6.31 -13.00
CA GLY A 48 0.71 -5.05 -13.71
C GLY A 48 2.15 -4.54 -13.59
N SER A 49 2.74 -4.63 -12.39
CA SER A 49 4.13 -4.28 -12.11
C SER A 49 5.10 -5.15 -12.89
N LEU A 50 4.88 -6.46 -12.95
CA LEU A 50 5.68 -7.39 -13.74
C LEU A 50 5.59 -7.07 -15.23
N MET A 51 4.37 -6.89 -15.76
CA MET A 51 4.16 -6.52 -17.17
C MET A 51 4.83 -5.19 -17.52
N PHE A 52 4.77 -4.20 -16.62
CA PHE A 52 5.43 -2.92 -16.79
C PHE A 52 6.95 -3.08 -16.78
N LEU A 53 7.47 -3.81 -15.80
CA LEU A 53 8.90 -4.08 -15.64
C LEU A 53 9.48 -4.79 -16.86
N LEU A 54 8.82 -5.84 -17.37
CA LEU A 54 9.25 -6.57 -18.56
C LEU A 54 9.37 -5.66 -19.80
N LYS A 55 8.56 -4.60 -19.90
CA LYS A 55 8.61 -3.64 -21.01
C LYS A 55 9.59 -2.49 -20.78
N ASN A 56 9.91 -2.17 -19.53
CA ASN A 56 10.63 -0.95 -19.14
C ASN A 56 11.88 -1.20 -18.30
N TYR A 57 12.36 -2.44 -18.20
CA TYR A 57 13.52 -2.81 -17.37
C TYR A 57 14.80 -2.04 -17.77
N GLN A 58 14.89 -1.59 -19.02
CA GLN A 58 16.02 -0.81 -19.53
C GLN A 58 16.15 0.56 -18.85
N ASN A 59 15.08 1.07 -18.24
CA ASN A 59 15.10 2.32 -17.49
C ASN A 59 15.67 2.15 -16.07
N LEU A 60 15.92 0.91 -15.62
CA LEU A 60 16.50 0.64 -14.32
C LEU A 60 18.02 0.67 -14.36
N HIS A 61 18.61 1.20 -13.30
CA HIS A 61 20.04 1.05 -13.04
C HIS A 61 20.34 -0.29 -12.36
N ARG A 62 21.60 -0.74 -12.39
CA ARG A 62 22.01 -1.98 -11.72
C ARG A 62 21.73 -1.95 -10.21
N HIS A 63 21.89 -0.79 -9.56
CA HIS A 63 21.61 -0.66 -8.13
C HIS A 63 20.12 -0.76 -7.81
N ASP A 64 19.22 -0.37 -8.73
CA ASP A 64 17.77 -0.50 -8.53
C ASP A 64 17.37 -1.96 -8.37
N TRP A 65 17.99 -2.87 -9.13
CA TRP A 65 17.81 -4.32 -8.98
C TRP A 65 18.20 -4.82 -7.60
N ILE A 66 19.36 -4.37 -7.11
CA ILE A 66 19.86 -4.73 -5.79
C ILE A 66 18.88 -4.21 -4.72
N ILE A 67 18.46 -2.95 -4.81
CA ILE A 67 17.51 -2.35 -3.86
C ILE A 67 16.19 -3.12 -3.85
N GLY A 68 15.59 -3.38 -5.02
CA GLY A 68 14.32 -4.12 -5.10
C GLY A 68 14.40 -5.50 -4.47
N ILE A 69 15.47 -6.26 -4.76
CA ILE A 69 15.70 -7.57 -4.15
C ILE A 69 15.95 -7.46 -2.65
N MET A 70 16.75 -6.49 -2.19
CA MET A 70 17.04 -6.31 -0.77
C MET A 70 15.80 -5.94 0.03
N ILE A 71 14.96 -5.02 -0.47
CA ILE A 71 13.71 -4.64 0.20
C ILE A 71 12.77 -5.85 0.31
N GLY A 72 12.64 -6.64 -0.76
CA GLY A 72 11.86 -7.88 -0.70
C GLY A 72 12.46 -8.94 0.22
N ALA A 73 13.79 -9.06 0.29
CA ALA A 73 14.47 -9.98 1.19
C ALA A 73 14.30 -9.58 2.66
N ILE A 74 14.36 -8.27 2.98
CA ILE A 74 14.05 -7.74 4.31
C ILE A 74 12.62 -8.12 4.71
N VAL A 75 11.67 -7.95 3.78
CA VAL A 75 10.28 -8.35 3.99
C VAL A 75 10.16 -9.86 4.23
N GLY A 76 10.64 -10.68 3.31
CA GLY A 76 10.55 -12.13 3.45
C GLY A 76 11.23 -12.67 4.71
N MET A 77 12.44 -12.21 5.01
CA MET A 77 13.16 -12.65 6.20
C MET A 77 12.46 -12.20 7.49
N GLY A 78 12.02 -10.95 7.60
CA GLY A 78 11.36 -10.51 8.83
C GLY A 78 10.02 -11.21 9.05
N MET A 79 9.30 -11.61 8.00
CA MET A 79 8.10 -12.44 8.13
C MET A 79 8.38 -13.82 8.74
N CYS A 80 9.57 -14.39 8.53
CA CYS A 80 9.98 -15.65 9.18
C CYS A 80 10.18 -15.51 10.70
N PHE A 81 10.34 -14.28 11.20
CA PHE A 81 10.53 -14.00 12.63
C PHE A 81 9.35 -13.24 13.25
N ALA A 82 8.29 -12.97 12.47
CA ALA A 82 7.12 -12.26 12.94
C ALA A 82 6.37 -13.08 13.99
N THR A 83 5.96 -12.41 15.07
CA THR A 83 5.28 -13.01 16.23
C THR A 83 3.96 -12.33 16.58
N LEU A 84 3.84 -11.03 16.29
CA LEU A 84 2.65 -10.20 16.48
C LEU A 84 1.90 -9.97 15.17
N PHE A 85 2.58 -10.10 14.03
CA PHE A 85 1.97 -9.98 12.71
C PHE A 85 1.70 -11.36 12.07
N SER A 86 0.44 -11.62 11.73
CA SER A 86 0.02 -12.81 10.99
C SER A 86 -0.83 -12.40 9.78
N PRO A 87 -0.33 -12.56 8.53
CA PRO A 87 -1.11 -12.26 7.35
C PRO A 87 -2.19 -13.32 7.13
N TYR A 88 -3.29 -12.90 6.50
CA TYR A 88 -4.33 -13.83 6.08
C TYR A 88 -3.80 -14.88 5.08
N PRO A 89 -4.33 -16.10 5.10
CA PRO A 89 -4.06 -17.11 4.09
C PRO A 89 -4.30 -16.59 2.67
N PHE A 90 -3.27 -16.58 1.81
CA PHE A 90 -3.41 -16.01 0.47
C PHE A 90 -4.15 -16.97 -0.47
N PHE A 91 -5.30 -16.53 -0.98
CA PHE A 91 -6.29 -17.34 -1.71
C PHE A 91 -6.67 -18.64 -0.99
N GLY A 92 -6.52 -18.70 0.34
CA GLY A 92 -6.70 -19.94 1.12
C GLY A 92 -5.70 -21.07 0.81
N MET A 93 -4.72 -20.83 -0.07
CA MET A 93 -3.75 -21.84 -0.51
C MET A 93 -2.40 -21.71 0.21
N ILE A 94 -1.95 -20.47 0.46
CA ILE A 94 -0.66 -20.21 1.09
C ILE A 94 -0.88 -19.79 2.55
N ASN A 95 -0.67 -20.75 3.45
CA ASN A 95 -1.04 -20.60 4.86
C ASN A 95 0.19 -20.73 5.77
N SER A 96 1.31 -21.22 5.24
CA SER A 96 2.54 -21.42 5.99
C SER A 96 3.31 -20.09 6.13
N HIS A 97 3.94 -19.87 7.29
CA HIS A 97 4.80 -18.71 7.52
C HIS A 97 5.87 -18.54 6.43
N LEU A 98 6.52 -19.64 6.03
CA LEU A 98 7.53 -19.61 4.97
C LEU A 98 6.93 -19.26 3.60
N GLY A 99 5.74 -19.76 3.28
CA GLY A 99 5.03 -19.43 2.04
C GLY A 99 4.65 -17.95 1.99
N GLN A 100 4.14 -17.42 3.10
CA GLN A 100 3.81 -16.00 3.25
C GLN A 100 5.04 -15.10 3.16
N ALA A 101 6.15 -15.51 3.80
CA ALA A 101 7.44 -14.84 3.69
C ALA A 101 7.92 -14.74 2.24
N PHE A 102 7.91 -15.87 1.52
CA PHE A 102 8.31 -15.90 0.11
C PHE A 102 7.41 -15.01 -0.75
N LEU A 103 6.09 -15.17 -0.62
CA LEU A 103 5.10 -14.42 -1.39
C LEU A 103 5.24 -12.92 -1.18
N ARG A 104 5.23 -12.45 0.08
CA ARG A 104 5.33 -11.03 0.41
C ARG A 104 6.66 -10.44 -0.02
N GLY A 105 7.77 -11.15 0.19
CA GLY A 105 9.08 -10.72 -0.26
C GLY A 105 9.18 -10.60 -1.79
N PHE A 106 8.60 -11.56 -2.51
CA PHE A 106 8.55 -11.53 -3.97
C PHE A 106 7.67 -10.39 -4.52
N PHE A 107 6.45 -10.24 -3.97
CA PHE A 107 5.51 -9.17 -4.34
C PHE A 107 6.15 -7.80 -4.10
N THR A 108 6.78 -7.61 -2.96
CA THR A 108 7.46 -6.36 -2.61
C THR A 108 8.62 -6.09 -3.55
N SER A 109 9.41 -7.11 -3.92
CA SER A 109 10.51 -6.95 -4.88
C SER A 109 10.01 -6.44 -6.22
N LEU A 110 8.97 -7.08 -6.79
CA LEU A 110 8.39 -6.69 -8.07
C LEU A 110 7.76 -5.31 -8.03
N ALA A 111 7.01 -5.01 -6.97
CA ALA A 111 6.41 -3.69 -6.76
C ALA A 111 7.49 -2.60 -6.66
N THR A 112 8.55 -2.84 -5.88
CA THR A 112 9.67 -1.90 -5.72
C THR A 112 10.37 -1.65 -7.06
N LEU A 113 10.71 -2.70 -7.82
CA LEU A 113 11.37 -2.56 -9.12
C LEU A 113 10.49 -1.83 -10.14
N SER A 114 9.19 -2.13 -10.15
CA SER A 114 8.24 -1.42 -11.01
C SER A 114 8.12 0.06 -10.63
N GLY A 115 7.98 0.37 -9.34
CA GLY A 115 7.95 1.73 -8.82
C GLY A 115 9.23 2.50 -9.18
N LEU A 116 10.40 1.88 -9.03
CA LEU A 116 11.68 2.45 -9.46
C LEU A 116 11.67 2.73 -10.97
N ALA A 117 11.26 1.77 -11.80
CA ALA A 117 11.21 1.95 -13.25
C ALA A 117 10.28 3.10 -13.69
N ILE A 118 9.20 3.34 -12.93
CA ILE A 118 8.27 4.45 -13.15
C ILE A 118 8.90 5.76 -12.66
N MET A 119 9.52 5.77 -11.49
CA MET A 119 10.26 6.91 -10.94
C MET A 119 11.35 7.39 -11.90
N ARG A 120 12.15 6.48 -12.46
CA ARG A 120 13.20 6.80 -13.47
C ARG A 120 12.64 7.45 -14.74
N GLN A 121 11.34 7.31 -15.01
CA GLN A 121 10.64 7.96 -16.13
C GLN A 121 9.91 9.24 -15.73
N GLY A 122 10.26 9.85 -14.59
CA GLY A 122 9.62 11.05 -14.06
C GLY A 122 8.34 10.78 -13.26
N GLY A 123 8.20 9.56 -12.71
CA GLY A 123 7.09 9.18 -11.85
C GLY A 123 6.90 10.12 -10.65
N PRO A 124 5.66 10.22 -10.12
CA PRO A 124 5.31 11.22 -9.13
C PRO A 124 5.86 10.95 -7.72
N VAL A 125 6.18 9.69 -7.41
CA VAL A 125 6.67 9.28 -6.10
C VAL A 125 8.17 9.03 -6.20
N GLN A 126 8.93 9.67 -5.31
CA GLN A 126 10.37 9.57 -5.24
C GLN A 126 10.79 8.56 -4.17
N PHE A 127 11.94 7.91 -4.37
CA PHE A 127 12.56 7.03 -3.39
C PHE A 127 13.99 7.49 -3.15
N ARG A 128 14.18 8.29 -2.09
CA ARG A 128 15.44 8.99 -1.84
C ARG A 128 16.56 8.04 -1.47
N ALA A 129 16.27 7.02 -0.65
CA ALA A 129 17.25 5.99 -0.34
C ALA A 129 17.76 5.31 -1.62
N ALA A 130 16.86 5.01 -2.57
CA ALA A 130 17.22 4.40 -3.84
C ALA A 130 18.00 5.33 -4.79
N ASN A 131 17.91 6.64 -4.61
CA ASN A 131 18.75 7.62 -5.31
C ASN A 131 20.14 7.80 -4.67
N GLY A 132 20.42 7.12 -3.55
CA GLY A 132 21.64 7.35 -2.77
C GLY A 132 21.62 8.66 -1.95
N GLU A 133 20.47 9.32 -1.86
CA GLU A 133 20.25 10.54 -1.07
C GLU A 133 20.03 10.20 0.42
N TRP A 134 20.94 9.42 1.03
CA TRP A 134 20.76 8.82 2.35
C TRP A 134 20.45 9.83 3.47
N HIS A 135 21.07 11.01 3.42
CA HIS A 135 20.82 12.06 4.40
C HIS A 135 19.40 12.65 4.25
N GLN A 136 18.93 12.88 3.03
CA GLN A 136 17.56 13.33 2.79
C GLN A 136 16.54 12.22 3.12
N ALA A 137 16.85 10.97 2.79
CA ALA A 137 16.05 9.81 3.17
C ALA A 137 15.87 9.73 4.69
N GLY A 138 16.95 9.88 5.46
CA GLY A 138 16.89 9.94 6.93
C GLY A 138 16.01 11.08 7.45
N LYS A 139 16.11 12.27 6.86
CA LYS A 139 15.21 13.40 7.18
C LYS A 139 13.75 13.11 6.84
N SER A 140 13.50 12.37 5.77
CA SER A 140 12.15 11.97 5.37
C SER A 140 11.56 10.90 6.27
N LEU A 141 12.35 9.90 6.67
CA LEU A 141 11.95 8.92 7.69
C LEU A 141 11.57 9.62 9.00
N LEU A 142 12.43 10.52 9.50
CA LEU A 142 12.13 11.29 10.72
C LEU A 142 10.86 12.13 10.57
N PHE A 143 10.68 12.79 9.43
CA PHE A 143 9.49 13.61 9.19
C PHE A 143 8.21 12.75 9.14
N GLY A 144 8.23 11.64 8.42
CA GLY A 144 7.11 10.70 8.35
C GLY A 144 6.75 10.14 9.72
N PHE A 145 7.76 9.77 10.51
CA PHE A 145 7.57 9.34 11.90
C PHE A 145 6.91 10.42 12.76
N LEU A 146 7.41 11.66 12.73
CA LEU A 146 6.88 12.76 13.55
C LEU A 146 5.43 13.13 13.18
N VAL A 147 5.09 13.06 11.89
CA VAL A 147 3.72 13.31 11.42
C VAL A 147 2.80 12.12 11.77
N GLY A 148 3.30 10.89 11.66
CA GLY A 148 2.53 9.68 11.96
C GLY A 148 2.27 9.49 13.45
N PHE A 149 3.23 9.80 14.32
CA PHE A 149 3.16 9.47 15.74
C PHE A 149 1.89 9.99 16.46
N PRO A 150 1.45 11.26 16.28
CA PRO A 150 0.19 11.72 16.87
C PRO A 150 -1.04 10.94 16.38
N LEU A 151 -1.07 10.60 15.09
CA LEU A 151 -2.14 9.81 14.48
C LEU A 151 -2.11 8.34 14.92
N ALA A 152 -0.92 7.83 15.27
CA ALA A 152 -0.74 6.50 15.80
C ALA A 152 -1.32 6.39 17.23
N ALA A 153 -1.11 7.43 18.04
CA ALA A 153 -1.73 7.53 19.36
C ALA A 153 -3.26 7.60 19.24
N LEU A 154 -3.78 8.40 18.31
CA LEU A 154 -5.21 8.47 18.02
C LEU A 154 -5.76 7.11 17.57
N ASN A 155 -5.00 6.35 16.77
CA ASN A 155 -5.39 5.02 16.31
C ASN A 155 -5.58 4.05 17.47
N VAL A 156 -4.70 4.06 18.48
CA VAL A 156 -4.87 3.21 19.68
C VAL A 156 -6.16 3.56 20.41
N PHE A 157 -6.46 4.84 20.63
CA PHE A 157 -7.71 5.23 21.28
C PHE A 157 -8.94 4.85 20.45
N ALA A 158 -8.85 4.99 19.12
CA ALA A 158 -9.93 4.58 18.23
C ALA A 158 -10.20 3.07 18.33
N LEU A 159 -9.14 2.24 18.30
CA LEU A 159 -9.22 0.79 18.44
C LEU A 159 -9.81 0.37 19.80
N GLN A 160 -9.35 0.98 20.90
CA GLN A 160 -9.89 0.72 22.23
C GLN A 160 -11.41 0.98 22.31
N ILE A 161 -11.87 2.07 21.70
CA ILE A 161 -13.29 2.43 21.69
C ILE A 161 -14.09 1.49 20.79
N SER A 162 -13.56 1.13 19.62
CA SER A 162 -14.28 0.29 18.66
C SER A 162 -14.33 -1.19 19.05
N GLU A 163 -13.26 -1.71 19.64
CA GLU A 163 -13.12 -3.14 19.96
C GLU A 163 -13.43 -3.43 21.44
N GLY A 164 -13.48 -2.40 22.29
CA GLY A 164 -13.78 -2.54 23.72
C GLY A 164 -12.69 -3.26 24.51
N GLN A 165 -11.49 -3.39 23.95
CA GLN A 165 -10.35 -4.07 24.59
C GLN A 165 -9.42 -3.07 25.30
N PRO A 166 -8.92 -3.40 26.50
CA PRO A 166 -7.90 -2.60 27.17
C PRO A 166 -6.54 -2.73 26.48
N ILE A 167 -5.65 -1.73 26.66
CA ILE A 167 -4.25 -1.84 26.19
C ILE A 167 -3.58 -3.04 26.86
N ALA A 168 -3.01 -3.92 26.04
CA ALA A 168 -2.22 -5.07 26.44
C ALA A 168 -0.80 -4.94 25.89
N TRP A 169 0.08 -4.32 26.67
CA TRP A 169 1.46 -4.03 26.25
C TRP A 169 2.20 -5.27 25.75
N GLN A 170 2.67 -5.21 24.51
CA GLN A 170 3.42 -6.29 23.86
C GLN A 170 4.94 -6.08 23.97
N ASN A 171 5.70 -7.08 23.52
CA ASN A 171 7.16 -6.97 23.43
C ASN A 171 7.56 -5.83 22.46
N PRO A 172 8.30 -4.79 22.93
CA PRO A 172 8.62 -3.65 22.08
C PRO A 172 9.49 -3.98 20.87
N LEU A 173 10.40 -4.94 21.01
CA LEU A 173 11.28 -5.35 19.90
C LEU A 173 10.49 -6.11 18.83
N ALA A 174 9.56 -6.99 19.25
CA ALA A 174 8.65 -7.66 18.33
C ALA A 174 7.77 -6.63 17.60
N ALA A 175 7.16 -5.68 18.32
CA ALA A 175 6.36 -4.63 17.70
C ALA A 175 7.16 -3.78 16.69
N LEU A 176 8.40 -3.42 17.03
CA LEU A 176 9.32 -2.66 16.17
C LEU A 176 9.60 -3.39 14.85
N LEU A 177 9.92 -4.68 14.93
CA LEU A 177 10.33 -5.49 13.79
C LEU A 177 9.15 -5.94 12.95
N ASP A 178 8.05 -6.35 13.59
CA ASP A 178 6.87 -6.86 12.90
C ASP A 178 6.16 -5.74 12.15
N ALA A 179 6.12 -4.52 12.70
CA ALA A 179 5.48 -3.38 12.05
C ALA A 179 6.19 -2.94 10.75
N LEU A 180 7.48 -3.27 10.57
CA LEU A 180 8.20 -2.95 9.32
C LEU A 180 7.61 -3.68 8.12
N GLN A 181 7.10 -4.90 8.34
CA GLN A 181 6.58 -5.74 7.29
C GLN A 181 5.38 -5.12 6.55
N PRO A 182 4.22 -4.91 7.20
CA PRO A 182 3.07 -4.28 6.56
C PRO A 182 3.42 -2.89 6.02
N ALA A 183 4.17 -2.08 6.77
CA ALA A 183 4.55 -0.74 6.33
C ALA A 183 5.37 -0.73 5.02
N ILE A 184 6.33 -1.63 4.85
CA ILE A 184 7.08 -1.70 3.59
C ILE A 184 6.23 -2.30 2.48
N VAL A 185 5.54 -3.43 2.74
CA VAL A 185 4.77 -4.13 1.71
C VAL A 185 3.66 -3.24 1.15
N GLU A 186 2.83 -2.66 2.02
CA GLU A 186 1.67 -1.87 1.60
C GLU A 186 2.10 -0.58 0.89
N GLU A 187 3.16 0.09 1.35
CA GLU A 187 3.63 1.30 0.70
C GLU A 187 4.31 1.02 -0.66
N MET A 188 5.08 -0.05 -0.78
CA MET A 188 5.68 -0.44 -2.07
C MET A 188 4.61 -0.86 -3.09
N ILE A 189 3.59 -1.61 -2.68
CA ILE A 189 2.51 -2.06 -3.56
C ILE A 189 1.61 -0.89 -3.95
N TYR A 190 1.05 -0.16 -2.98
CA TYR A 190 -0.02 0.81 -3.25
C TYR A 190 0.51 2.20 -3.58
N ARG A 191 1.47 2.72 -2.81
CA ARG A 191 1.91 4.13 -2.94
C ARG A 191 3.02 4.27 -3.95
N PHE A 192 3.83 3.25 -4.15
CA PHE A 192 4.91 3.29 -5.13
C PHE A 192 4.52 2.68 -6.47
N ALA A 193 4.18 1.39 -6.50
CA ALA A 193 3.89 0.68 -7.74
C ALA A 193 2.51 1.06 -8.31
N PHE A 194 1.43 0.85 -7.58
CA PHE A 194 0.06 1.02 -8.11
C PHE A 194 -0.24 2.47 -8.49
N LEU A 195 0.06 3.42 -7.60
CA LEU A 195 -0.02 4.84 -7.90
C LEU A 195 0.80 5.19 -9.15
N GLY A 196 2.04 4.69 -9.25
CA GLY A 196 2.90 4.88 -10.41
C GLY A 196 2.29 4.33 -11.70
N LEU A 197 1.69 3.13 -11.67
CA LEU A 197 1.06 2.49 -12.83
C LEU A 197 -0.16 3.29 -13.29
N LEU A 198 -1.01 3.72 -12.35
CA LEU A 198 -2.14 4.60 -12.64
C LEU A 198 -1.66 5.92 -13.26
N TRP A 199 -0.60 6.51 -12.71
CA TRP A 199 -0.04 7.76 -13.23
C TRP A 199 0.50 7.57 -14.64
N PHE A 200 1.20 6.46 -14.90
CA PHE A 200 1.76 6.17 -16.21
C PHE A 200 0.68 6.09 -17.29
N VAL A 201 -0.48 5.51 -16.96
CA VAL A 201 -1.63 5.42 -17.85
C VAL A 201 -2.36 6.77 -18.01
N LEU A 202 -2.42 7.58 -16.95
CA LEU A 202 -3.15 8.85 -16.94
C LEU A 202 -2.33 10.08 -17.38
N ARG A 203 -1.00 10.04 -17.35
CA ARG A 203 -0.13 11.21 -17.63
C ARG A 203 -0.27 11.75 -19.06
N GLY A 204 -0.62 10.91 -20.03
CA GLY A 204 -0.90 11.32 -21.40
C GLY A 204 -2.23 12.07 -21.53
N PRO A 205 -3.38 11.46 -21.19
CA PRO A 205 -4.69 12.10 -21.32
C PRO A 205 -4.94 13.23 -20.29
N LEU A 206 -4.42 13.12 -19.07
CA LEU A 206 -4.69 14.03 -17.95
C LEU A 206 -3.40 14.54 -17.28
N PRO A 207 -2.46 15.17 -18.01
CA PRO A 207 -1.12 15.48 -17.50
C PRO A 207 -1.12 16.31 -16.20
N ASN A 208 -2.02 17.28 -16.10
CA ASN A 208 -2.08 18.18 -14.93
C ASN A 208 -2.72 17.53 -13.70
N GLN A 209 -3.55 16.50 -13.89
CA GLN A 209 -4.33 15.85 -12.82
C GLN A 209 -3.84 14.45 -12.48
N ALA A 210 -3.07 13.81 -13.36
CA ALA A 210 -2.67 12.41 -13.25
C ALA A 210 -2.12 12.07 -11.87
N THR A 211 -1.17 12.87 -11.36
CA THR A 211 -0.56 12.65 -10.04
C THR A 211 -1.59 12.54 -8.90
N TRP A 212 -2.51 13.50 -8.80
CA TRP A 212 -3.49 13.53 -7.72
C TRP A 212 -4.62 12.52 -7.92
N ILE A 213 -5.07 12.31 -9.15
CA ILE A 213 -6.09 11.30 -9.45
C ILE A 213 -5.54 9.90 -9.17
N SER A 214 -4.30 9.61 -9.58
CA SER A 214 -3.64 8.33 -9.28
C SER A 214 -3.44 8.12 -7.78
N GLY A 215 -3.03 9.16 -7.05
CA GLY A 215 -2.93 9.11 -5.59
C GLY A 215 -4.27 8.84 -4.91
N LEU A 216 -5.34 9.51 -5.37
CA LEU A 216 -6.69 9.30 -4.86
C LEU A 216 -7.20 7.89 -5.14
N LEU A 217 -7.04 7.39 -6.36
CA LEU A 217 -7.47 6.03 -6.73
C LEU A 217 -6.69 4.97 -5.94
N ALA A 218 -5.36 5.11 -5.82
CA ALA A 218 -4.54 4.20 -5.03
C ALA A 218 -4.93 4.21 -3.54
N LEU A 219 -5.18 5.40 -2.98
CA LEU A 219 -5.68 5.56 -1.61
C LEU A 219 -7.01 4.85 -1.41
N LEU A 220 -7.99 5.10 -2.29
CA LEU A 220 -9.34 4.55 -2.12
C LEU A 220 -9.34 3.03 -2.24
N VAL A 221 -8.62 2.48 -3.23
CA VAL A 221 -8.49 1.03 -3.40
C VAL A 221 -7.87 0.40 -2.16
N HIS A 222 -6.71 0.91 -1.73
CA HIS A 222 -6.03 0.39 -0.55
C HIS A 222 -6.91 0.47 0.70
N ASN A 223 -7.51 1.63 0.94
CA ASN A 223 -8.29 1.89 2.14
C ASN A 223 -9.52 1.00 2.22
N PHE A 224 -10.29 0.87 1.14
CA PHE A 224 -11.48 0.02 1.15
C PHE A 224 -11.16 -1.48 1.06
N ALA A 225 -9.95 -1.88 0.64
CA ALA A 225 -9.52 -3.28 0.73
C ALA A 225 -9.40 -3.78 2.18
N HIS A 226 -9.07 -2.90 3.14
CA HIS A 226 -9.09 -3.20 4.58
C HIS A 226 -10.49 -3.53 5.12
N PHE A 227 -11.54 -3.11 4.43
CA PHE A 227 -12.93 -3.29 4.86
C PHE A 227 -13.63 -4.42 4.11
N SER A 228 -12.91 -5.42 3.57
CA SER A 228 -13.52 -6.52 2.81
C SER A 228 -14.66 -7.19 3.58
N ASP A 229 -14.41 -7.60 4.82
CA ASP A 229 -15.38 -8.37 5.60
C ASP A 229 -16.54 -7.46 6.04
N LEU A 230 -16.21 -6.24 6.50
CA LEU A 230 -17.23 -5.26 6.91
C LEU A 230 -18.10 -4.78 5.73
N LEU A 231 -17.56 -4.77 4.50
CA LEU A 231 -18.34 -4.46 3.29
C LEU A 231 -19.41 -5.52 3.02
N LEU A 232 -19.20 -6.76 3.44
CA LEU A 232 -20.19 -7.84 3.33
C LEU A 232 -21.21 -7.74 4.46
N ASP A 233 -20.75 -7.59 5.70
CA ASP A 233 -21.62 -7.63 6.88
C ASP A 233 -22.44 -6.34 7.07
N ALA A 234 -21.84 -5.18 6.82
CA ALA A 234 -22.46 -3.87 7.03
C ALA A 234 -21.93 -2.82 6.03
N PRO A 235 -22.36 -2.88 4.75
CA PRO A 235 -21.81 -2.04 3.68
C PRO A 235 -21.80 -0.54 3.98
N LEU A 236 -22.88 -0.01 4.55
CA LEU A 236 -22.96 1.42 4.89
C LEU A 236 -21.99 1.81 6.01
N ILE A 237 -21.76 0.93 6.98
CA ILE A 237 -20.79 1.15 8.06
C ILE A 237 -19.37 1.09 7.48
N ALA A 238 -19.08 0.12 6.61
CA ALA A 238 -17.81 0.03 5.91
C ALA A 238 -17.52 1.29 5.08
N LEU A 239 -18.52 1.83 4.37
CA LEU A 239 -18.37 3.09 3.64
C LEU A 239 -18.08 4.27 4.58
N GLY A 240 -18.81 4.38 5.69
CA GLY A 240 -18.62 5.43 6.69
C GLY A 240 -17.24 5.37 7.36
N MET A 241 -16.89 4.21 7.94
CA MET A 241 -15.61 3.98 8.59
C MET A 241 -14.45 4.09 7.59
N GLY A 242 -14.57 3.48 6.41
CA GLY A 242 -13.58 3.60 5.35
C GLY A 242 -13.36 5.05 4.93
N THR A 243 -14.41 5.86 4.80
CA THR A 243 -14.25 7.29 4.49
C THR A 243 -13.53 8.04 5.61
N ALA A 244 -13.86 7.76 6.88
CA ALA A 244 -13.17 8.36 8.02
C ALA A 244 -11.68 7.97 8.03
N MET A 245 -11.38 6.68 7.84
CA MET A 245 -10.00 6.17 7.78
C MET A 245 -9.20 6.78 6.62
N ALA A 246 -9.83 6.88 5.45
CA ALA A 246 -9.26 7.49 4.26
C ALA A 246 -8.87 8.96 4.51
N VAL A 247 -9.68 9.71 5.25
CA VAL A 247 -9.40 11.13 5.54
C VAL A 247 -8.34 11.29 6.62
N ILE A 248 -8.45 10.55 7.73
CA ILE A 248 -7.61 10.75 8.91
C ILE A 248 -6.22 10.12 8.74
N TRP A 249 -6.13 8.90 8.19
CA TRP A 249 -4.86 8.18 8.03
C TRP A 249 -4.43 8.05 6.57
N GLY A 250 -5.36 7.76 5.66
CA GLY A 250 -5.03 7.53 4.25
C GLY A 250 -4.51 8.77 3.53
N LEU A 251 -5.16 9.92 3.71
CA LEU A 251 -4.85 11.15 3.00
C LEU A 251 -3.50 11.75 3.42
N PRO A 252 -3.17 11.89 4.71
CA PRO A 252 -1.83 12.34 5.12
C PRO A 252 -0.72 11.47 4.52
N LEU A 253 -0.90 10.15 4.55
CA LEU A 253 0.05 9.19 4.00
C LEU A 253 0.24 9.37 2.48
N THR A 254 -0.85 9.48 1.71
CA THR A 254 -0.77 9.73 0.27
C THR A 254 -0.15 11.10 -0.05
N ILE A 255 -0.43 12.13 0.76
CA ILE A 255 0.21 13.45 0.61
C ILE A 255 1.72 13.34 0.84
N LEU A 256 2.17 12.61 1.87
CA LEU A 256 3.59 12.37 2.14
C LEU A 256 4.27 11.69 0.94
N ALA A 257 3.68 10.62 0.40
CA ALA A 257 4.21 9.92 -0.77
C ALA A 257 4.34 10.84 -2.00
N LEU A 258 3.33 11.68 -2.27
CA LEU A 258 3.28 12.54 -3.45
C LEU A 258 4.08 13.85 -3.33
N ARG A 259 4.19 14.42 -2.14
CA ARG A 259 4.82 15.72 -1.91
C ARG A 259 6.24 15.60 -1.37
N ARG A 260 6.60 14.45 -0.82
CA ARG A 260 7.89 14.25 -0.18
C ARG A 260 8.63 13.08 -0.81
N ASP A 261 8.24 11.85 -0.49
CA ASP A 261 8.83 10.60 -0.97
C ASP A 261 8.18 9.37 -0.29
N ILE A 262 8.47 8.19 -0.83
CA ILE A 262 8.05 6.91 -0.25
C ILE A 262 8.71 6.63 1.10
N ASP A 263 9.93 7.14 1.35
CA ASP A 263 10.63 6.96 2.63
C ASP A 263 9.79 7.50 3.79
N SER A 264 9.26 8.71 3.65
CA SER A 264 8.37 9.32 4.66
C SER A 264 7.04 8.59 4.80
N ALA A 265 6.49 8.03 3.72
CA ALA A 265 5.26 7.26 3.76
C ALA A 265 5.44 5.94 4.52
N ILE A 266 6.54 5.22 4.28
CA ILE A 266 6.91 4.01 5.03
C ILE A 266 7.03 4.33 6.52
N ALA A 267 7.75 5.40 6.89
CA ALA A 267 7.92 5.75 8.30
C ALA A 267 6.61 6.16 8.99
N PHE A 268 5.74 6.88 8.27
CA PHE A 268 4.40 7.23 8.76
C PHE A 268 3.57 5.98 9.04
N HIS A 269 3.54 5.03 8.10
CA HIS A 269 2.78 3.79 8.23
C HIS A 269 3.38 2.93 9.35
N TRP A 270 4.69 2.75 9.32
CA TRP A 270 5.43 1.97 10.32
C TRP A 270 5.14 2.41 11.75
N VAL A 271 5.08 3.72 12.03
CA VAL A 271 4.76 4.18 13.39
C VAL A 271 3.31 3.93 13.78
N GLN A 272 2.35 3.91 12.84
CA GLN A 272 0.97 3.48 13.14
C GLN A 272 0.97 2.03 13.64
N ASP A 273 1.68 1.18 12.92
CA ASP A 273 1.72 -0.26 13.18
C ASP A 273 2.53 -0.59 14.42
N LEU A 274 3.65 0.08 14.62
CA LEU A 274 4.45 -0.04 15.81
C LEU A 274 3.62 0.26 17.06
N VAL A 275 2.93 1.40 17.07
CA VAL A 275 2.18 1.85 18.25
C VAL A 275 0.96 0.96 18.48
N ARG A 276 0.25 0.53 17.43
CA ARG A 276 -0.88 -0.42 17.58
C ARG A 276 -0.40 -1.79 18.07
N PHE A 277 0.69 -2.33 17.52
CA PHE A 277 1.24 -3.63 17.95
C PHE A 277 1.74 -3.55 19.39
N LEU A 278 2.40 -2.46 19.76
CA LEU A 278 2.88 -2.23 21.12
C LEU A 278 1.71 -2.15 22.11
N ALA A 279 0.61 -1.51 21.72
CA ALA A 279 -0.61 -1.39 22.53
C ALA A 279 -1.40 -2.71 22.66
N GLY A 280 -1.03 -3.75 21.88
CA GLY A 280 -1.68 -5.05 21.92
C GLY A 280 -2.63 -5.35 20.77
N PHE A 281 -2.73 -4.42 19.81
CA PHE A 281 -3.95 -4.18 19.04
C PHE A 281 -5.13 -3.91 19.98
#